data_AF-A0A3M1IWY9-F1
#
_entry.id   AF-A0A3M1IWY9-F1
#
_cell.length_a   1.000
_cell.length_b   1.000
_cell.length_c   1.000
_cell.angle_alpha   90.00
_cell.angle_beta   90.00
_cell.angle_gamma   90.00
#
_symmetry.space_group_name_H-M   'P 1'
#
loop_
_entity.id
_entity.type
_entity.pdbx_description
1 polymer ?
#
loop_
_entity_poly.entity_id
_entity_poly.type
_entity_poly.pdbx_seq_one_letter_code
_entity_poly.pdbx_strand_id
1 'polypeptide(L)'
;MARSNMVRFMEHAGLEPGTDDRASDALYDFSLADMEAFWSAVWDFCGVIGDKGPKPWLVDADKMPGAGFFPAASLNYAENLLSREGPQPAIIFRGETGAARAMSWDTLR
;
A
#
# COMPACT_ATOMS: atom_id res chain seq x y z
N MET A 1 -22.02 5.40 9.03
CA MET A 1 -21.65 4.59 7.85
C MET A 1 -20.12 4.54 7.79
N ALA A 2 -19.53 3.37 7.55
CA ALA A 2 -18.07 3.24 7.48
C ALA A 2 -17.54 3.90 6.19
N ARG A 3 -16.54 4.80 6.31
CA ARG A 3 -15.84 5.37 5.14
C ARG A 3 -14.92 4.30 4.56
N SER A 4 -14.87 4.20 3.23
CA SER A 4 -13.97 3.25 2.55
C SER A 4 -12.50 3.64 2.80
N ASN A 5 -11.58 2.68 2.66
CA ASN A 5 -10.15 2.98 2.74
C ASN A 5 -9.68 3.96 1.66
N MET A 6 -10.34 3.98 0.49
CA MET A 6 -10.05 4.96 -0.57
C MET A 6 -10.38 6.39 -0.12
N VAL A 7 -11.53 6.61 0.50
CA VAL A 7 -11.90 7.94 1.03
C VAL A 7 -10.90 8.39 2.09
N ARG A 8 -10.47 7.48 2.98
CA ARG A 8 -9.44 7.78 3.99
C ARG A 8 -8.09 8.13 3.35
N PHE A 9 -7.72 7.45 2.27
CA PHE A 9 -6.49 7.73 1.55
C PHE A 9 -6.55 9.08 0.82
N MET A 10 -7.68 9.41 0.20
CA MET A 10 -7.90 10.73 -0.40
C MET A 10 -7.75 11.85 0.63
N GLU A 11 -8.40 11.72 1.79
CA GLU A 11 -8.26 12.67 2.90
C GLU A 11 -6.81 12.79 3.36
N HIS A 12 -6.08 11.67 3.47
CA HIS A 12 -4.65 11.66 3.81
C HIS A 12 -3.79 12.38 2.76
N ALA A 13 -4.11 12.23 1.48
CA ALA A 13 -3.46 12.91 0.36
C ALA A 13 -3.90 14.38 0.20
N GLY A 14 -4.79 14.89 1.07
CA GLY A 14 -5.32 16.26 0.99
C GLY A 14 -6.34 16.48 -0.14
N LEU A 15 -6.95 15.40 -0.63
CA LEU A 15 -7.97 15.43 -1.67
C LEU A 15 -9.37 15.37 -1.05
N GLU A 16 -10.28 16.18 -1.58
CA GLU A 16 -11.68 16.14 -1.19
C GLU A 16 -12.38 14.94 -1.84
N PRO A 17 -12.98 14.03 -1.05
CA PRO A 17 -13.76 12.92 -1.59
C PRO A 17 -14.97 13.46 -2.36
N GLY A 18 -15.09 13.14 -3.65
CA GLY A 18 -16.30 13.44 -4.40
C GLY A 18 -17.52 12.73 -3.80
N THR A 19 -18.70 13.33 -3.95
CA THR A 19 -19.97 12.76 -3.45
C THR A 19 -20.76 11.99 -4.51
N ASP A 20 -20.15 11.76 -5.68
CA ASP A 20 -20.76 11.15 -6.87
C ASP A 20 -19.90 9.97 -7.37
N ASP A 21 -20.35 9.24 -8.38
CA ASP A 21 -19.66 8.08 -8.99
C ASP A 21 -18.25 8.41 -9.50
N ARG A 22 -17.91 9.70 -9.62
CA ARG A 22 -16.60 10.26 -9.99
C ARG A 22 -15.69 10.58 -8.80
N ALA A 23 -16.04 10.14 -7.59
CA ALA A 23 -15.23 10.37 -6.39
C ALA A 23 -13.77 9.90 -6.52
N SER A 24 -13.49 8.95 -7.41
CA SER A 24 -12.13 8.45 -7.65
C SER A 24 -11.36 9.23 -8.71
N ASP A 25 -12.00 10.14 -9.46
CA ASP A 25 -11.36 10.88 -10.57
C ASP A 25 -10.28 11.82 -10.03
N ALA A 26 -10.54 12.52 -8.92
CA ALA A 26 -9.53 13.39 -8.29
C ALA A 26 -8.29 12.61 -7.84
N LEU A 27 -8.46 11.38 -7.35
CA LEU A 27 -7.36 10.51 -6.96
C LEU A 27 -6.60 9.99 -8.19
N TYR A 28 -7.33 9.65 -9.24
CA TYR A 28 -6.77 9.23 -10.53
C TYR A 28 -5.93 10.35 -11.16
N ASP A 29 -6.50 11.55 -11.27
CA ASP A 29 -5.82 12.73 -11.81
C ASP A 29 -4.56 13.06 -11.02
N PHE A 30 -4.63 12.99 -9.69
CA PHE A 30 -3.45 13.16 -8.83
C PHE A 30 -2.37 12.11 -9.13
N SER A 31 -2.74 10.83 -9.28
CA SER A 31 -1.79 9.75 -9.55
C SER A 31 -1.02 9.91 -10.87
N LEU A 32 -1.62 10.61 -11.85
CA LEU A 32 -1.00 10.90 -13.14
C LEU A 32 -0.25 12.24 -13.15
N ALA A 33 -0.78 13.26 -12.49
CA ALA A 33 -0.20 14.60 -12.49
C ALA A 33 1.10 14.66 -11.67
N ASP A 34 1.19 13.92 -10.56
CA ASP A 34 2.40 13.84 -9.73
C ASP A 34 2.60 12.43 -9.18
N MET A 35 3.18 11.56 -10.02
CA MET A 35 3.43 10.16 -9.67
C MET A 35 4.40 10.01 -8.49
N GLU A 36 5.37 10.91 -8.31
CA GLU A 36 6.30 10.87 -7.18
C GLU A 36 5.56 11.13 -5.87
N ALA A 37 4.77 12.22 -5.81
CA ALA A 37 4.01 12.56 -4.61
C ALA A 37 2.95 11.50 -4.30
N PHE A 38 2.29 10.96 -5.33
CA PHE A 38 1.31 9.90 -5.18
C PHE A 38 1.90 8.66 -4.48
N TRP A 39 3.02 8.13 -4.99
CA TRP A 39 3.61 6.93 -4.40
C TRP A 39 4.20 7.19 -3.01
N SER A 40 4.70 8.40 -2.75
CA SER A 40 5.08 8.78 -1.39
C SER A 40 3.89 8.75 -0.43
N ALA A 41 2.75 9.29 -0.85
CA ALA A 41 1.54 9.28 -0.03
C ALA A 41 1.05 7.85 0.22
N VAL A 42 1.14 6.95 -0.79
CA VAL A 42 0.84 5.52 -0.62
C VAL A 42 1.74 4.88 0.45
N TRP A 43 3.05 5.16 0.39
CA TRP A 43 4.01 4.64 1.37
C TRP A 43 3.62 5.06 2.81
N ASP A 44 3.29 6.34 3.00
CA ASP A 44 2.93 6.89 4.32
C ASP A 44 1.58 6.37 4.80
N PHE A 45 0.57 6.36 3.94
CA PHE A 45 -0.77 5.89 4.28
C PHE A 45 -0.82 4.41 4.64
N CYS A 46 -0.09 3.57 3.89
CA CYS A 46 0.00 2.14 4.15
C CYS A 46 0.87 1.80 5.36
N GLY A 47 1.64 2.77 5.88
CA GLY A 47 2.55 2.57 7.00
C GLY A 47 3.69 1.61 6.66
N VAL A 48 4.26 1.74 5.46
CA VAL A 48 5.37 0.88 5.02
C VAL A 48 6.54 1.02 5.98
N ILE A 49 6.98 -0.12 6.53
CA ILE A 49 8.11 -0.23 7.44
C ILE A 49 9.40 -0.25 6.62
N GLY A 50 10.24 0.76 6.82
CA GLY A 50 11.51 0.91 6.14
C GLY A 50 11.98 2.36 6.14
N ASP A 51 13.11 2.60 5.49
CA ASP A 51 13.59 3.95 5.20
C ASP A 51 13.25 4.31 3.76
N LYS A 52 12.39 5.31 3.58
CA LYS A 52 12.01 5.84 2.25
C LYS A 52 13.19 6.51 1.54
N GLY A 53 14.22 6.91 2.29
CA GLY A 53 15.36 7.66 1.79
C GLY A 53 15.00 9.10 1.38
N PRO A 54 16.01 9.92 1.03
CA PRO A 54 15.79 11.25 0.50
C PRO A 54 15.21 11.21 -0.91
N LYS A 55 14.63 12.34 -1.34
CA LYS A 55 14.25 12.56 -2.74
C LYS A 55 15.47 12.53 -3.69
N PRO A 56 15.28 12.23 -4.99
CA PRO A 56 14.01 11.90 -5.64
C PRO A 56 13.53 10.49 -5.30
N TRP A 57 12.21 10.35 -5.13
CA TRP A 57 11.58 9.03 -4.90
C TRP A 57 11.13 8.36 -6.20
N LEU A 58 11.24 9.07 -7.32
CA LEU A 58 11.00 8.54 -8.64
C LEU A 58 12.02 9.11 -9.61
N VAL A 59 12.69 8.24 -10.36
CA VAL A 59 13.64 8.61 -11.42
C VAL A 59 13.24 7.96 -12.73
N ASP A 60 13.51 8.64 -13.85
CA ASP A 60 13.24 8.12 -15.20
C ASP A 60 11.77 7.69 -15.41
N ALA A 61 10.82 8.49 -14.88
CA ALA A 61 9.39 8.18 -14.86
C ALA A 61 8.77 7.88 -16.24
N ASP A 62 9.34 8.43 -17.30
CA ASP A 62 8.91 8.29 -18.70
C ASP A 62 9.50 7.05 -19.40
N LYS A 63 10.45 6.34 -18.78
CA LYS A 63 11.11 5.18 -19.41
C LYS A 63 10.39 3.86 -19.14
N MET A 64 10.17 3.11 -20.22
CA MET A 64 9.71 1.71 -20.18
C MET A 64 10.56 0.80 -21.10
N PRO A 65 11.43 -0.07 -20.57
CA PRO A 65 11.84 -0.21 -19.17
C PRO A 65 12.84 0.88 -18.72
N GLY A 66 12.97 1.13 -17.41
CA GLY A 66 14.03 1.99 -16.86
C GLY A 66 13.60 2.88 -15.68
N ALA A 67 12.30 3.09 -15.47
CA ALA A 67 11.81 3.84 -14.31
C ALA A 67 12.24 3.21 -12.98
N GLY A 68 12.74 4.04 -12.06
CA GLY A 68 13.19 3.63 -10.73
C GLY A 68 12.32 4.26 -9.65
N PHE A 69 11.58 3.43 -8.91
CA PHE A 69 10.80 3.86 -7.75
C PHE A 69 11.63 3.68 -6.47
N PHE A 70 11.69 4.72 -5.66
CA PHE A 70 12.41 4.81 -4.39
C PHE A 70 13.86 4.29 -4.46
N PRO A 71 14.73 4.86 -5.32
CA PRO A 71 16.08 4.34 -5.57
C PRO A 71 17.00 4.37 -4.35
N ALA A 72 16.73 5.24 -3.37
CA ALA A 72 17.48 5.34 -2.13
C ALA A 72 16.79 4.63 -0.94
N ALA A 73 15.62 4.02 -1.15
CA ALA A 73 14.90 3.38 -0.06
C ALA A 73 15.51 2.02 0.30
N SER A 74 15.35 1.67 1.57
CA SER A 74 15.63 0.33 2.06
C SER A 74 14.44 -0.17 2.88
N LEU A 75 13.99 -1.39 2.59
CA LEU A 75 12.89 -2.04 3.28
C LEU A 75 13.08 -3.55 3.27
N ASN A 76 12.38 -4.23 4.18
CA ASN A 76 12.27 -5.68 4.14
C ASN A 76 10.83 -6.09 3.83
N TYR A 77 10.65 -6.88 2.78
CA TYR A 77 9.32 -7.31 2.35
C TYR A 77 8.62 -8.22 3.38
N ALA A 78 9.36 -9.16 3.97
CA ALA A 78 8.80 -10.06 4.98
C ALA A 78 8.45 -9.31 6.27
N GLU A 79 9.24 -8.32 6.68
CA GLU A 79 8.93 -7.44 7.82
C GLU A 79 7.59 -6.71 7.62
N ASN A 80 7.36 -6.16 6.43
CA ASN A 80 6.10 -5.49 6.11
C ASN A 80 4.91 -6.45 6.13
N LEU A 81 5.06 -7.65 5.53
CA LEU A 81 4.01 -8.65 5.49
C LEU A 81 3.71 -9.29 6.85
N LEU A 82 4.73 -9.49 7.69
CA LEU A 82 4.67 -10.17 8.98
C LEU A 82 4.71 -9.18 10.16
N SER A 83 4.24 -7.96 9.92
CA SER A 83 4.18 -6.87 10.91
C SER A 83 3.11 -7.07 11.98
N ARG A 84 2.15 -7.98 11.76
CA ARG A 84 1.09 -8.31 12.71
C ARG A 84 1.52 -9.46 13.62
N GLU A 85 1.02 -9.42 14.84
CA GLU A 85 1.23 -10.43 15.88
C GLU A 85 -0.12 -10.90 16.44
N GLY A 86 -0.11 -12.03 17.14
CA GLY A 86 -1.23 -12.55 17.90
C GLY A 86 -1.81 -13.88 17.41
N PRO A 87 -2.74 -14.45 18.19
CA PRO A 87 -3.33 -15.76 17.91
C PRO A 87 -4.32 -15.77 16.75
N GLN A 88 -4.65 -14.61 16.17
CA GLN A 88 -5.58 -14.48 15.05
C GLN A 88 -5.00 -15.13 13.79
N PRO A 89 -5.83 -15.73 12.92
CA PRO A 89 -5.36 -16.35 11.68
C PRO A 89 -4.64 -15.35 10.74
N ALA A 90 -3.41 -15.70 10.35
CA ALA A 90 -2.66 -15.08 9.26
C ALA A 90 -2.92 -15.79 7.93
N ILE A 91 -2.95 -17.13 7.96
CA ILE A 91 -3.23 -17.97 6.80
C ILE A 91 -4.43 -18.87 7.11
N ILE A 92 -5.44 -18.85 6.24
CA ILE A 92 -6.58 -19.78 6.27
C ILE A 92 -6.40 -20.75 5.11
N PHE A 93 -6.03 -21.99 5.42
CA PHE A 93 -5.85 -23.05 4.43
C PHE A 93 -7.16 -23.84 4.22
N ARG A 94 -7.45 -24.14 2.95
CA ARG A 94 -8.53 -25.02 2.51
C ARG A 94 -7.99 -25.98 1.45
N GLY A 95 -8.06 -27.26 1.74
CA GLY A 95 -7.67 -28.33 0.82
C GLY A 95 -8.88 -28.94 0.10
N GLU A 96 -8.62 -29.54 -1.05
CA GLU A 96 -9.64 -30.15 -1.93
C GLU A 96 -10.40 -31.32 -1.28
N THR A 97 -9.81 -31.97 -0.28
CA THR A 97 -10.41 -33.08 0.48
C THR A 97 -11.23 -32.60 1.68
N GLY A 98 -11.50 -31.30 1.80
CA GLY A 98 -12.19 -30.71 2.95
C GLY A 98 -11.27 -30.40 4.14
N ALA A 99 -9.96 -30.62 4.01
CA ALA A 99 -8.99 -30.24 5.04
C ALA A 99 -9.02 -28.72 5.29
N ALA A 100 -9.21 -28.31 6.54
CA ALA A 100 -9.22 -26.92 6.96
C ALA A 100 -8.19 -26.71 8.07
N ARG A 101 -7.30 -25.72 7.89
CA ARG A 101 -6.32 -25.31 8.90
C ARG A 101 -6.22 -23.80 8.94
N ALA A 102 -5.86 -23.26 10.09
CA ALA A 102 -5.50 -21.86 10.23
C ALA A 102 -4.13 -21.78 10.92
N MET A 103 -3.27 -20.90 10.45
CA MET A 103 -2.00 -20.58 11.09
C MET A 103 -2.08 -19.15 11.61
N SER A 104 -1.75 -18.95 12.89
CA SER A 104 -1.77 -17.62 13.51
C SER A 104 -0.59 -16.77 13.07
N TRP A 105 -0.66 -15.46 13.31
CA TRP A 105 0.46 -14.55 13.08
C TRP A 105 1.69 -14.95 13.91
N ASP A 106 1.51 -15.35 15.17
CA ASP A 106 2.61 -15.79 16.06
C ASP A 106 3.32 -17.07 15.56
N THR A 107 2.63 -17.93 14.81
CA THR A 107 3.23 -19.18 14.28
C THR A 107 3.91 -18.97 12.93
N LEU A 108 3.48 -17.97 12.15
CA LEU A 108 4.01 -17.69 10.81
C LEU A 108 5.34 -16.92 10.84
N ARG A 109 5.61 -16.19 11.93
CA ARG A 109 6.79 -15.37 12.14
C ARG A 109 8.03 -16.22 12.43
#